data_AF-A0A916HS84-F1
#
_entry.id   AF-A0A916HS84-F1
#
_cell.length_a   1.000
_cell.length_b   1.000
_cell.length_c   1.000
_cell.angle_alpha   90.00
_cell.angle_beta   90.00
_cell.angle_gamma   90.00
#
_symmetry.space_group_name_H-M   'P 1'
#
loop_
_entity.id
_entity.type
_entity.pdbx_description
1 polymer ?
#
loop_
_entity_poly.entity_id
_entity_poly.type
_entity_poly.pdbx_seq_one_letter_code
_entity_poly.pdbx_strand_id
1 'polypeptide(L)'
;MVVINSHRTTAIVVRNSHGKVTLVPMCSGRLAARTLAFGEFRAEWHETDYALPRALDSFLRHAAEQGATAEALRGLERLQARDACVSSLF
;
A
#
# COMPACT_ATOMS: atom_id res chain seq x y z
N MET A 1 -0.95 2.44 -6.20
CA MET A 1 -2.24 1.82 -6.56
C MET A 1 -2.82 1.16 -5.32
N VAL A 2 -4.14 1.06 -5.24
CA VAL A 2 -4.86 0.35 -4.17
C VAL A 2 -5.40 -0.95 -4.75
N VAL A 3 -5.14 -2.06 -4.06
CA VAL A 3 -5.58 -3.39 -4.46
C VAL A 3 -6.44 -4.03 -3.40
N ILE A 4 -7.26 -4.99 -3.80
CA ILE A 4 -8.07 -5.82 -2.92
C ILE A 4 -7.88 -7.30 -3.30
N ASN A 5 -7.93 -8.19 -2.31
CA ASN A 5 -7.95 -9.62 -2.57
C ASN A 5 -9.34 -10.24 -2.38
N SER A 6 -9.47 -11.52 -2.69
CA SER A 6 -10.70 -12.33 -2.51
C SER A 6 -11.23 -12.34 -1.07
N HIS A 7 -10.36 -12.11 -0.08
CA HIS A 7 -10.72 -12.02 1.34
C HIS A 7 -11.21 -10.63 1.77
N ARG A 8 -11.42 -9.71 0.82
CA ARG A 8 -11.77 -8.29 1.07
C ARG A 8 -10.69 -7.52 1.84
N THR A 9 -9.46 -8.03 1.87
CA THR A 9 -8.32 -7.29 2.43
C THR A 9 -7.87 -6.27 1.41
N THR A 10 -7.84 -5.00 1.82
CA THR A 10 -7.31 -3.90 0.99
C THR A 10 -5.81 -3.77 1.24
N ALA A 11 -5.02 -3.48 0.22
CA ALA A 11 -3.60 -3.19 0.36
C ALA A 11 -3.16 -2.04 -0.55
N ILE A 12 -2.10 -1.35 -0.15
CA ILE A 12 -1.45 -0.33 -0.97
C ILE A 12 -0.15 -0.91 -1.51
N VAL A 13 0.03 -0.89 -2.84
CA VAL A 13 1.29 -1.28 -3.46
C VAL A 13 2.29 -0.15 -3.29
N VAL A 14 3.33 -0.39 -2.50
CA VAL A 14 4.39 0.59 -2.17
C VAL A 14 5.61 0.48 -3.08
N ARG A 15 5.82 -0.68 -3.69
CA ARG A 15 6.91 -0.89 -4.67
C ARG A 15 6.53 -1.98 -5.66
N ASN A 16 6.97 -1.79 -6.90
CA ASN A 16 6.98 -2.82 -7.93
C ASN A 16 8.34 -2.76 -8.62
N SER A 17 9.15 -3.82 -8.52
CA SER A 17 10.43 -3.89 -9.24
C SER A 17 10.88 -5.33 -9.50
N HIS A 18 11.48 -5.59 -10.66
CA HIS A 18 12.13 -6.86 -11.00
C HIS A 18 11.24 -8.10 -10.75
N GLY A 19 9.95 -8.01 -11.08
CA GLY A 19 9.01 -9.13 -10.92
C GLY A 19 8.59 -9.40 -9.47
N LYS A 20 8.89 -8.49 -8.54
CA LYS A 20 8.38 -8.54 -7.16
C LYS A 20 7.55 -7.31 -6.86
N VAL A 21 6.46 -7.52 -6.13
CA VAL A 21 5.54 -6.48 -5.71
C VAL A 21 5.53 -6.43 -4.19
N THR A 22 5.88 -5.27 -3.64
CA THR A 22 5.76 -5.00 -2.20
C THR A 22 4.51 -4.19 -1.96
N LEU A 23 3.66 -4.70 -1.08
CA LEU A 23 2.39 -4.10 -0.69
C LEU A 23 2.26 -4.07 0.82
N VAL A 24 1.48 -3.12 1.33
CA VAL A 24 1.11 -3.05 2.74
C VAL A 24 -0.38 -3.40 2.82
N PRO A 25 -0.76 -4.56 3.36
CA PRO A 25 -2.15 -4.91 3.57
C PRO A 25 -2.69 -4.25 4.84
N MET A 26 -3.95 -3.83 4.77
CA MET A 26 -4.69 -3.33 5.93
C MET A 26 -5.05 -4.52 6.82
N CYS A 27 -4.63 -4.48 8.07
CA CYS A 27 -4.96 -5.50 9.06
C CYS A 27 -5.30 -4.84 10.39
N SER A 28 -6.01 -5.55 11.27
CA SER A 28 -6.45 -5.02 12.58
C SER A 28 -5.30 -4.75 13.56
N GLY A 29 -4.09 -5.21 13.27
CA GLY A 29 -2.91 -4.99 14.11
C GLY A 29 -1.88 -4.09 13.45
N ARG A 30 -0.61 -4.35 13.77
CA ARG A 30 0.53 -3.62 13.20
C ARG A 30 0.63 -3.85 11.69
N LEU A 31 0.67 -2.76 10.93
CA LEU A 31 0.88 -2.85 9.48
C LEU A 31 2.30 -3.32 9.16
N ALA A 32 2.41 -4.26 8.23
CA ALA A 32 3.68 -4.79 7.77
C ALA A 32 3.72 -4.82 6.23
N ALA A 33 4.88 -4.51 5.66
CA ALA A 33 5.09 -4.68 4.23
C ALA A 33 5.21 -6.19 3.91
N ARG A 34 4.56 -6.62 2.84
CA ARG A 34 4.65 -7.97 2.30
C ARG A 34 5.16 -7.89 0.88
N THR A 35 6.18 -8.66 0.57
CA THR A 35 6.72 -8.79 -0.79
C THR A 35 6.26 -10.11 -1.38
N LEU A 36 5.64 -10.05 -2.55
CA LEU A 36 5.13 -11.18 -3.30
C LEU A 36 5.80 -11.25 -4.67
N ALA A 37 5.83 -12.44 -5.27
CA ALA A 37 6.15 -12.56 -6.68
C ALA A 37 5.02 -11.93 -7.51
N PHE A 38 5.35 -11.35 -8.67
CA PHE A 38 4.36 -10.70 -9.52
C PHE A 38 3.23 -11.66 -9.97
N GLY A 39 3.55 -12.94 -10.20
CA GLY A 39 2.55 -13.96 -10.53
C GLY A 39 1.54 -14.20 -9.40
N GLU A 40 2.01 -14.32 -8.17
CA GLU A 40 1.15 -14.47 -6.98
C GLU A 40 0.30 -13.21 -6.76
N PHE A 41 0.91 -12.03 -6.89
CA PHE A 41 0.22 -10.77 -6.80
C PHE A 41 -0.93 -10.68 -7.81
N ARG A 42 -0.70 -11.03 -9.08
CA ARG A 42 -1.73 -10.99 -10.12
C ARG A 42 -2.83 -12.03 -9.95
N ALA A 43 -2.54 -13.15 -9.28
CA ALA A 43 -3.54 -14.19 -9.04
C ALA A 43 -4.47 -13.84 -7.86
N GLU A 44 -3.93 -13.24 -6.80
CA GLU A 44 -4.66 -12.99 -5.56
C GLU A 44 -5.23 -11.55 -5.49
N TRP A 45 -4.52 -10.56 -6.04
CA TRP A 45 -4.80 -9.14 -5.86
C TRP A 45 -5.31 -8.49 -7.14
N HIS A 46 -6.36 -7.70 -6.99
CA HIS A 46 -7.02 -6.98 -8.07
C HIS A 46 -6.98 -5.48 -7.77
N GLU A 47 -6.74 -4.68 -8.81
CA GLU A 47 -6.78 -3.22 -8.68
C GLU A 47 -8.21 -2.74 -8.38
N THR A 48 -8.30 -1.67 -7.60
CA THR A 48 -9.57 -1.04 -7.24
C THR A 48 -9.57 0.40 -7.72
N ASP A 49 -10.77 0.94 -8.00
CA ASP A 49 -10.97 2.35 -8.32
C ASP A 49 -10.90 3.25 -7.07
N TYR A 50 -10.46 2.70 -5.93
CA TYR A 50 -10.38 3.44 -4.69
C TYR A 50 -9.25 4.46 -4.74
N ALA A 51 -9.57 5.72 -4.44
CA ALA A 51 -8.62 6.82 -4.51
C ALA A 51 -7.42 6.58 -3.59
N LEU A 52 -6.23 6.51 -4.20
CA LEU A 52 -4.96 6.30 -3.50
C LEU A 52 -4.73 7.29 -2.34
N PRO A 53 -5.03 8.59 -2.45
CA PRO A 53 -4.82 9.53 -1.34
C PRO A 53 -5.68 9.20 -0.11
N ARG A 54 -6.94 8.78 -0.32
CA ARG A 54 -7.84 8.38 0.77
C ARG A 54 -7.38 7.09 1.46
N ALA A 55 -6.85 6.16 0.67
CA ALA A 55 -6.29 4.93 1.23
C ALA A 55 -5.04 5.25 2.05
N LEU A 56 -4.13 6.06 1.52
CA LEU A 56 -2.93 6.50 2.22
C LEU A 56 -3.24 7.13 3.57
N ASP A 57 -4.18 8.07 3.62
CA ASP A 57 -4.61 8.69 4.88
C ASP A 57 -5.08 7.64 5.91
N SER A 58 -5.92 6.70 5.46
CA SER A 58 -6.44 5.64 6.34
C SER A 58 -5.34 4.70 6.85
N PHE A 59 -4.39 4.36 5.99
CA PHE A 59 -3.24 3.52 6.37
C PHE A 59 -2.29 4.25 7.33
N LEU A 60 -2.01 5.54 7.11
CA LEU A 60 -1.15 6.34 7.98
C LEU A 60 -1.80 6.57 9.36
N ARG A 61 -3.11 6.84 9.39
CA ARG A 61 -3.88 6.95 10.63
C ARG A 61 -3.87 5.64 11.42
N HIS A 62 -4.11 4.51 10.76
CA HIS A 62 -4.03 3.20 11.40
C HIS A 62 -2.60 2.88 11.87
N ALA A 63 -1.57 3.25 11.11
CA ALA A 63 -0.17 3.12 11.52
C ALA A 63 0.14 3.95 12.77
N ALA A 64 -0.47 5.13 12.93
CA ALA A 64 -0.30 5.95 14.11
C ALA A 64 -1.00 5.35 15.34
N GLU A 65 -2.16 4.70 15.16
CA GLU A 65 -2.94 4.09 16.25
C GLU A 65 -2.41 2.72 16.69
N GLN A 66 -2.09 1.83 15.74
CA GLN A 66 -1.72 0.43 15.98
C GLN A 66 -0.23 0.13 15.76
N GLY A 67 0.50 1.11 15.23
CA GLY A 67 1.89 0.95 14.81
C GLY A 67 2.03 0.36 13.40
N ALA A 68 3.21 0.54 12.83
CA ALA A 68 3.62 -0.08 11.58
C ALA A 68 5.09 -0.48 11.64
N THR A 69 5.49 -1.44 10.81
CA THR A 69 6.92 -1.72 10.63
C THR A 69 7.60 -0.56 9.89
N ALA A 70 8.89 -0.37 10.15
CA ALA A 70 9.67 0.70 9.50
C ALA A 70 9.64 0.61 7.98
N GLU A 71 9.58 -0.61 7.42
CA GLU A 71 9.47 -0.81 5.98
C GLU A 71 8.10 -0.35 5.44
N ALA A 72 7.00 -0.67 6.12
CA ALA A 72 5.66 -0.24 5.75
C ALA A 72 5.54 1.29 5.80
N LEU A 73 6.00 1.91 6.89
CA LEU A 73 6.02 3.36 7.07
C LEU A 73 6.82 4.06 5.95
N ARG A 74 8.06 3.64 5.71
CA ARG A 74 8.89 4.21 4.63
C ARG A 74 8.25 4.03 3.25
N GLY A 75 7.55 2.92 3.03
CA GLY A 75 6.82 2.66 1.79
C GLY A 75 5.65 3.63 1.58
N LEU A 76 4.85 3.85 2.63
CA LEU A 76 3.71 4.76 2.62
C LEU A 76 4.16 6.23 2.51
N GLU A 77 5.18 6.64 3.26
CA GLU A 77 5.75 8.00 3.20
C GLU A 77 6.32 8.34 1.82
N ARG A 78 7.04 7.39 1.19
CA ARG A 78 7.53 7.59 -0.19
C ARG A 78 6.41 7.76 -1.19
N LEU A 79 5.33 7.00 -1.03
CA LEU A 79 4.14 7.14 -1.85
C LEU A 79 3.49 8.51 -1.67
N GLN A 80 3.34 8.97 -0.43
CA GLN A 80 2.80 10.28 -0.10
C GLN A 80 3.66 11.40 -0.69
N ALA A 81 4.99 11.33 -0.54
CA ALA A 81 5.90 12.31 -1.12
C ALA A 81 5.83 12.33 -2.65
N ARG A 82 5.65 11.18 -3.29
CA ARG A 82 5.49 11.08 -4.74
C ARG A 82 4.16 11.68 -5.21
N ASP A 83 3.07 11.39 -4.50
CA ASP A 83 1.74 11.93 -4.80
C ASP A 83 1.68 13.45 -4.61
N ALA A 84 2.31 13.96 -3.55
CA ALA A 84 2.45 15.39 -3.29
C ALA A 84 3.28 16.10 -4.38
N CYS A 85 4.36 15.49 -4.85
CA CYS A 85 5.18 16.04 -5.94
C CYS A 85 4.38 16.13 -7.25
N VAL A 86 3.62 15.09 -7.61
CA VAL A 86 2.76 15.11 -8.80
C VAL A 86 1.64 16.15 -8.64
N SER A 87 1.09 16.30 -7.44
CA SER A 87 0.06 17.31 -7.15
C SER A 87 0.58 18.75 -7.20
N SER A 88 1.88 18.97 -6.97
CA SER A 88 2.52 20.30 -7.05
C SER A 88 2.94 20.75 -8.46
N LEU A 89 2.78 19.88 -9.47
CA LEU A 89 3.12 20.15 -10.86
C LEU A 89 1.93 20.68 -11.70
N PHE A 90 0.80 20.96 -11.05
CA PHE A 90 -0.40 21.53 -11.69
C PHE A 90 -0.81 22.85 -11.04
#